data_AF-D8P869-F1
#
_entry.id   AF-D8P869-F1
#
_cell.length_a   1.000
_cell.length_b   1.000
_cell.length_c   1.000
_cell.angle_alpha   90.00
_cell.angle_beta   90.00
_cell.angle_gamma   90.00
#
_symmetry.space_group_name_H-M   'P 1'
#
loop_
_entity.id
_entity.type
_entity.pdbx_description
1 polymer ?
#
loop_
_entity_poly.entity_id
_entity_poly.type
_entity_poly.pdbx_seq_one_letter_code
_entity_poly.pdbx_strand_id
1 'polypeptide(L)'
;MKIRKKSPKPAPAKSPLYLVGYRGAPPSLEELKIWYDLQYGGPLTCLQHEAGGRVSASHGPWQAYLLTSLPQSDAAQWQPVLSWDHRQLGSISPAATAPSTIADTVLVAARLARGLTLLTQGTALDVLCHEYLNPSDWNDRSLDVFSSRDHVTVQQSESTDESSEWFHTLGLNKFGLDELEVIQPRGLPDAETIALLKSAADTVLRSGQNQKVGSSLDLPAVAHTIRFIKHRTAAPTGRVIAFRQIITDIL
;
A
#
# COMPACT_ATOMS: atom_id res chain seq x y z
N MET A 1 -4.85 47.82 -6.21
CA MET A 1 -5.58 46.57 -6.56
C MET A 1 -5.13 45.45 -5.62
N LYS A 2 -6.04 44.88 -4.81
CA LYS A 2 -5.73 43.75 -3.93
C LYS A 2 -5.93 42.45 -4.72
N ILE A 3 -4.86 41.69 -4.91
CA ILE A 3 -4.91 40.37 -5.57
C ILE A 3 -5.68 39.41 -4.65
N ARG A 4 -6.88 38.98 -5.07
CA ARG A 4 -7.62 37.90 -4.39
C ARG A 4 -6.81 36.61 -4.54
N LYS A 5 -6.30 36.06 -3.43
CA LYS A 5 -5.76 34.70 -3.38
C LYS A 5 -6.87 33.75 -3.82
N LYS A 6 -6.66 33.01 -4.91
CA LYS A 6 -7.52 31.89 -5.29
C LYS A 6 -7.47 30.87 -4.15
N SER A 7 -8.64 30.43 -3.70
CA SER A 7 -8.78 29.32 -2.77
C SER A 7 -8.00 28.12 -3.34
N PRO A 8 -7.16 27.43 -2.54
CA PRO A 8 -6.46 26.26 -3.03
C PRO A 8 -7.49 25.25 -3.55
N LYS A 9 -7.23 24.71 -4.74
CA LYS A 9 -8.01 23.62 -5.32
C LYS A 9 -8.08 22.51 -4.26
N PRO A 10 -9.27 21.93 -3.95
CA PRO A 10 -9.34 20.83 -2.99
C PRO A 10 -8.35 19.76 -3.44
N ALA A 11 -7.47 19.34 -2.53
CA ALA A 11 -6.55 18.25 -2.80
C ALA A 11 -7.37 17.06 -3.31
N PRO A 12 -6.94 16.36 -4.37
CA PRO A 12 -7.63 15.15 -4.79
C PRO A 12 -7.75 14.24 -3.58
N ALA A 13 -8.96 13.71 -3.33
CA ALA A 13 -9.21 12.81 -2.22
C ALA A 13 -8.13 11.71 -2.24
N LYS A 14 -7.33 11.61 -1.16
CA LYS A 14 -6.27 10.60 -1.06
C LYS A 14 -6.93 9.25 -1.31
N SER A 15 -6.44 8.52 -2.31
CA SER A 15 -7.02 7.23 -2.65
C SER A 15 -7.02 6.29 -1.45
N PRO A 16 -8.02 5.39 -1.36
CA PRO A 16 -8.01 4.37 -0.34
C PRO A 16 -6.76 3.51 -0.49
N LEU A 17 -6.34 2.95 0.62
CA LEU A 17 -5.26 1.97 0.66
C LEU A 17 -5.75 0.62 0.15
N TYR A 18 -6.95 0.21 0.55
CA TYR A 18 -7.61 -0.99 0.07
C TYR A 18 -9.02 -0.69 -0.41
N LEU A 19 -9.41 -1.34 -1.51
CA LEU A 19 -10.81 -1.52 -1.91
C LEU A 19 -11.17 -2.98 -1.70
N VAL A 20 -12.39 -3.28 -1.27
CA VAL A 20 -12.83 -4.66 -1.06
C VAL A 20 -14.15 -4.88 -1.77
N GLY A 21 -14.15 -5.70 -2.82
CA GLY A 21 -15.36 -6.13 -3.50
C GLY A 21 -15.98 -7.33 -2.81
N TYR A 22 -17.27 -7.26 -2.53
CA TYR A 22 -17.98 -8.32 -1.80
C TYR A 22 -18.68 -9.29 -2.73
N ARG A 23 -18.68 -10.59 -2.38
CA ARG A 23 -19.54 -11.60 -3.03
C ARG A 23 -20.96 -11.62 -2.45
N GLY A 24 -21.18 -11.01 -1.28
CA GLY A 24 -22.47 -10.91 -0.60
C GLY A 24 -22.77 -9.48 -0.14
N ALA A 25 -23.66 -9.36 0.86
CA ALA A 25 -23.96 -8.08 1.48
C ALA A 25 -22.73 -7.52 2.25
N PRO A 26 -22.64 -6.19 2.45
CA PRO A 26 -21.59 -5.60 3.26
C PRO A 26 -21.73 -6.11 4.70
N PRO A 27 -20.63 -6.45 5.39
CA PRO A 27 -20.71 -6.87 6.77
C PRO A 27 -21.11 -5.68 7.64
N SER A 28 -21.84 -5.95 8.71
CA SER A 28 -22.11 -4.97 9.74
C SER A 28 -20.81 -4.59 10.47
N LEU A 29 -20.79 -3.40 11.07
CA LEU A 29 -19.64 -2.97 11.87
C LEU A 29 -19.43 -3.84 13.10
N GLU A 30 -20.51 -4.40 13.65
CA GLU A 30 -20.46 -5.31 14.79
C GLU A 30 -19.81 -6.65 14.41
N GLU A 31 -20.17 -7.25 13.28
CA GLU A 31 -19.52 -8.46 12.78
C GLU A 31 -18.02 -8.24 12.55
N LEU A 32 -17.64 -7.12 11.92
CA LEU A 32 -16.24 -6.78 11.72
C LEU A 32 -15.49 -6.61 13.04
N LYS A 33 -16.12 -5.95 14.03
CA LYS A 33 -15.54 -5.75 15.36
C LYS A 33 -15.32 -7.07 16.10
N ILE A 34 -16.34 -7.91 16.15
CA ILE A 34 -16.26 -9.24 16.79
C ILE A 34 -15.15 -10.06 16.15
N TRP A 35 -15.13 -10.11 14.81
CA TRP A 35 -14.09 -10.83 14.09
C TRP A 35 -12.70 -10.26 14.39
N TYR A 36 -12.54 -8.93 14.36
CA TYR A 36 -11.24 -8.29 14.61
C TYR A 36 -10.73 -8.57 16.03
N ASP A 37 -11.60 -8.45 17.03
CA ASP A 37 -11.24 -8.65 18.44
C ASP A 37 -10.84 -10.11 18.70
N LEU A 38 -11.54 -11.06 18.08
CA LEU A 38 -11.18 -12.49 18.15
C LEU A 38 -9.84 -12.80 17.49
N GLN A 39 -9.52 -12.15 16.36
CA GLN A 39 -8.30 -12.43 15.60
C GLN A 39 -7.07 -11.70 16.13
N TYR A 40 -7.23 -10.47 16.64
CA TYR A 40 -6.12 -9.57 16.96
C TYR A 40 -6.10 -9.07 18.40
N GLY A 41 -6.96 -9.61 19.28
CA GLY A 41 -6.91 -9.37 20.72
C GLY A 41 -7.62 -8.11 21.22
N GLY A 42 -8.24 -7.31 20.35
CA GLY A 42 -9.13 -6.19 20.69
C GLY A 42 -8.63 -5.14 21.69
N PRO A 43 -9.45 -4.15 22.05
CA PRO A 43 -10.73 -3.82 21.44
C PRO A 43 -10.57 -2.97 20.17
N LEU A 44 -11.32 -3.31 19.12
CA LEU A 44 -11.57 -2.43 17.99
C LEU A 44 -12.69 -1.45 18.36
N THR A 45 -12.38 -0.16 18.30
CA THR A 45 -13.35 0.91 18.55
C THR A 45 -13.77 1.51 17.21
N CYS A 46 -15.07 1.51 16.94
CA CYS A 46 -15.65 2.07 15.71
C CYS A 46 -16.50 3.28 16.07
N LEU A 47 -16.14 4.45 15.56
CA LEU A 47 -16.89 5.70 15.70
C LEU A 47 -17.46 6.11 14.34
N GLN A 48 -18.78 6.14 14.23
CA GLN A 48 -19.46 6.52 13.01
C GLN A 48 -19.53 8.04 12.90
N HIS A 49 -19.11 8.58 11.75
CA HIS A 49 -19.28 10.00 11.44
C HIS A 49 -20.58 10.20 10.67
N GLU A 50 -21.39 11.17 11.08
CA GLU A 50 -22.71 11.44 10.48
C GLU A 50 -22.64 11.82 8.98
N ALA A 51 -21.51 12.37 8.53
CA ALA A 51 -21.30 12.71 7.12
C ALA A 51 -20.75 11.52 6.33
N GLY A 52 -21.60 10.91 5.50
CA GLY A 52 -21.18 9.99 4.44
C GLY A 52 -20.90 8.54 4.87
N GLY A 53 -21.35 8.12 6.04
CA GLY A 53 -21.24 6.73 6.50
C GLY A 53 -19.81 6.28 6.83
N ARG A 54 -18.86 7.22 6.87
CA ARG A 54 -17.46 6.95 7.18
C ARG A 54 -17.31 6.60 8.65
N VAL A 55 -16.60 5.52 8.91
CA VAL A 55 -16.31 5.03 10.26
C VAL A 55 -14.83 5.22 10.54
N SER A 56 -14.53 5.76 11.70
CA SER A 56 -13.19 5.72 12.27
C SER A 56 -13.05 4.42 13.06
N ALA A 57 -12.17 3.52 12.62
CA ALA A 57 -11.86 2.28 13.31
C ALA A 57 -10.46 2.39 13.95
N SER A 58 -10.37 2.20 15.26
CA SER A 58 -9.11 2.31 16.01
C SER A 58 -8.83 1.09 16.89
N HIS A 59 -7.55 0.72 16.96
CA HIS A 59 -6.99 -0.22 17.92
C HIS A 59 -5.86 0.50 18.64
N GLY A 60 -6.03 0.78 19.93
CA GLY A 60 -5.10 1.63 20.68
C GLY A 60 -4.91 3.02 20.02
N PRO A 61 -3.66 3.46 19.77
CA PRO A 61 -3.38 4.76 19.15
C PRO A 61 -3.49 4.75 17.62
N TRP A 62 -3.68 3.58 16.99
CA TRP A 62 -3.66 3.43 15.54
C TRP A 62 -5.08 3.44 14.98
N GLN A 63 -5.26 4.16 13.86
CA GLN A 63 -6.59 4.43 13.33
C GLN A 63 -6.61 4.34 11.81
N ALA A 64 -7.67 3.72 11.29
CA ALA A 64 -8.02 3.75 9.88
C ALA A 64 -9.45 4.25 9.70
N TYR A 65 -9.74 4.72 8.49
CA TYR A 65 -11.07 5.09 8.07
C TYR A 65 -11.64 3.99 7.19
N LEU A 66 -12.86 3.59 7.49
CA LEU A 66 -13.59 2.53 6.85
C LEU A 66 -14.88 3.08 6.25
N LEU A 67 -15.17 2.72 5.01
CA LEU A 67 -16.51 2.71 4.46
C LEU A 67 -16.84 1.26 4.17
N THR A 68 -17.78 0.66 4.91
CA THR A 68 -18.23 -0.71 4.63
C THR A 68 -19.00 -0.78 3.31
N SER A 69 -19.63 0.31 2.89
CA SER A 69 -20.21 0.47 1.56
C SER A 69 -19.85 1.82 0.97
N LEU A 70 -19.18 1.82 -0.18
CA LEU A 70 -18.89 3.01 -0.96
C LEU A 70 -20.18 3.55 -1.60
N PRO A 71 -20.35 4.87 -1.66
CA PRO A 71 -21.40 5.48 -2.48
C PRO A 71 -21.29 5.02 -3.94
N GLN A 72 -22.43 4.83 -4.62
CA GLN A 72 -22.46 4.30 -5.99
C GLN A 72 -21.66 5.17 -6.98
N SER A 73 -21.66 6.49 -6.79
CA SER A 73 -20.87 7.43 -7.60
C SER A 73 -19.36 7.18 -7.50
N ASP A 74 -18.90 6.76 -6.34
CA ASP A 74 -17.48 6.55 -6.05
C ASP A 74 -17.07 5.14 -6.49
N ALA A 75 -17.92 4.14 -6.22
CA ALA A 75 -17.76 2.78 -6.72
C ALA A 75 -17.65 2.74 -8.26
N ALA A 76 -18.48 3.51 -8.97
CA ALA A 76 -18.47 3.57 -10.43
C ALA A 76 -17.14 4.09 -11.03
N GLN A 77 -16.38 4.90 -10.29
CA GLN A 77 -15.06 5.38 -10.74
C GLN A 77 -13.98 4.29 -10.71
N TRP A 78 -14.17 3.27 -9.87
CA TRP A 78 -13.25 2.14 -9.75
C TRP A 78 -13.55 1.03 -10.74
N GLN A 79 -14.80 0.85 -11.14
CA GLN A 79 -15.21 -0.25 -12.03
C GLN A 79 -14.34 -0.41 -13.29
N PRO A 80 -13.89 0.67 -13.99
CA PRO A 80 -13.05 0.53 -15.19
C PRO A 80 -11.64 -0.01 -14.94
N VAL A 81 -11.13 0.06 -13.71
CA VAL A 81 -9.77 -0.37 -13.35
C VAL A 81 -9.75 -1.69 -12.58
N LEU A 82 -10.93 -2.21 -12.22
CA LEU A 82 -11.09 -3.46 -11.50
C LEU A 82 -11.23 -4.63 -12.47
N SER A 83 -10.61 -5.76 -12.13
CA SER A 83 -10.60 -6.98 -12.93
C SER A 83 -11.68 -7.98 -12.48
N TRP A 84 -12.61 -7.55 -11.64
CA TRP A 84 -13.73 -8.33 -11.13
C TRP A 84 -15.05 -7.54 -11.23
N ASP A 85 -16.18 -8.21 -11.03
CA ASP A 85 -17.54 -7.64 -11.20
C ASP A 85 -18.37 -7.50 -9.90
N HIS A 86 -17.76 -7.56 -8.71
CA HIS A 86 -18.43 -7.24 -7.45
C HIS A 86 -19.12 -5.86 -7.51
N ARG A 87 -20.39 -5.83 -7.14
CA ARG A 87 -21.20 -4.59 -7.24
C ARG A 87 -21.14 -3.72 -6.00
N GLN A 88 -20.76 -4.31 -4.86
CA GLN A 88 -20.66 -3.63 -3.59
C GLN A 88 -19.22 -3.57 -3.16
N LEU A 89 -18.82 -2.39 -2.72
CA LEU A 89 -17.44 -2.07 -2.43
C LEU A 89 -17.29 -1.49 -1.03
N GLY A 90 -16.36 -2.02 -0.26
CA GLY A 90 -15.77 -1.35 0.89
C GLY A 90 -14.52 -0.56 0.49
N SER A 91 -14.15 0.41 1.32
CA SER A 91 -12.85 1.06 1.21
C SER A 91 -12.23 1.31 2.58
N ILE A 92 -10.90 1.19 2.63
CA ILE A 92 -10.10 1.45 3.82
C ILE A 92 -9.02 2.46 3.47
N SER A 93 -8.93 3.53 4.26
CA SER A 93 -7.91 4.56 4.14
C SER A 93 -7.18 4.74 5.47
N PRO A 94 -5.84 4.85 5.50
CA PRO A 94 -5.13 5.14 6.74
C PRO A 94 -5.53 6.51 7.27
N ALA A 95 -5.59 6.67 8.60
CA ALA A 95 -5.69 8.01 9.18
C ALA A 95 -4.40 8.81 8.93
N ALA A 96 -4.45 10.13 9.10
CA ALA A 96 -3.26 10.96 9.06
C ALA A 96 -2.38 10.61 10.28
N THR A 97 -1.12 10.29 10.05
CA THR A 97 -0.21 9.78 11.07
C THR A 97 1.14 10.48 11.03
N ALA A 98 1.84 10.43 12.16
CA ALA A 98 3.26 10.77 12.19
C ALA A 98 4.08 9.63 11.55
N PRO A 99 5.28 9.92 11.01
CA PRO A 99 6.15 8.89 10.43
C PRO A 99 6.44 7.71 11.39
N SER A 100 6.48 7.96 12.71
CA SER A 100 6.78 6.95 13.72
C SER A 100 5.67 5.91 13.93
N THR A 101 4.43 6.17 13.51
CA THR A 101 3.28 5.25 13.71
C THR A 101 2.62 4.81 12.41
N ILE A 102 3.24 5.13 11.27
CA ILE A 102 2.67 4.85 9.95
C ILE A 102 2.61 3.35 9.66
N ALA A 103 3.61 2.58 10.09
CA ALA A 103 3.65 1.13 9.88
C ALA A 103 2.48 0.43 10.57
N ASP A 104 2.25 0.72 11.85
CA ASP A 104 1.15 0.17 12.63
C ASP A 104 -0.22 0.59 12.07
N THR A 105 -0.33 1.83 11.58
CA THR A 105 -1.58 2.33 10.98
C THR A 105 -1.88 1.63 9.66
N VAL A 106 -0.87 1.41 8.81
CA VAL A 106 -1.00 0.60 7.59
C VAL A 106 -1.36 -0.84 7.96
N LEU A 107 -0.79 -1.38 9.03
CA LEU A 107 -1.08 -2.72 9.52
C LEU A 107 -2.54 -2.87 9.99
N VAL A 108 -3.04 -1.93 10.81
CA VAL A 108 -4.46 -1.90 11.22
C VAL A 108 -5.38 -1.82 10.00
N ALA A 109 -5.06 -0.96 9.03
CA ALA A 109 -5.84 -0.85 7.80
C ALA A 109 -5.84 -2.16 6.99
N ALA A 110 -4.70 -2.85 6.90
CA ALA A 110 -4.60 -4.15 6.25
C ALA A 110 -5.40 -5.23 6.99
N ARG A 111 -5.39 -5.23 8.33
CA ARG A 111 -6.18 -6.17 9.13
C ARG A 111 -7.69 -5.96 8.97
N LEU A 112 -8.14 -4.71 8.85
CA LEU A 112 -9.52 -4.38 8.53
C LEU A 112 -9.90 -4.85 7.12
N ALA A 113 -9.05 -4.60 6.13
CA ALA A 113 -9.26 -5.09 4.77
C ALA A 113 -9.38 -6.61 4.71
N ARG A 114 -8.46 -7.34 5.38
CA ARG A 114 -8.55 -8.80 5.55
C ARG A 114 -9.89 -9.22 6.14
N GLY A 115 -10.33 -8.57 7.22
CA GLY A 115 -11.62 -8.87 7.86
C GLY A 115 -12.79 -8.76 6.92
N LEU A 116 -12.88 -7.67 6.17
CA LEU A 116 -13.91 -7.49 5.15
C LEU A 116 -13.82 -8.56 4.06
N THR A 117 -12.62 -8.88 3.57
CA THR A 117 -12.42 -9.92 2.56
C THR A 117 -12.92 -11.28 3.04
N LEU A 118 -12.55 -11.69 4.27
CA LEU A 118 -12.93 -13.00 4.80
C LEU A 118 -14.43 -13.08 5.13
N LEU A 119 -14.98 -12.06 5.79
CA LEU A 119 -16.41 -12.04 6.17
C LEU A 119 -17.34 -12.07 4.96
N THR A 120 -16.90 -11.54 3.81
CA THR A 120 -17.71 -11.46 2.59
C THR A 120 -17.33 -12.46 1.52
N GLN A 121 -16.29 -13.27 1.76
CA GLN A 121 -15.64 -14.10 0.73
C GLN A 121 -15.30 -13.30 -0.54
N GLY A 122 -14.95 -12.02 -0.33
CA GLY A 122 -14.71 -11.04 -1.39
C GLY A 122 -13.29 -11.07 -1.94
N THR A 123 -12.92 -10.02 -2.65
CA THR A 123 -11.55 -9.79 -3.15
C THR A 123 -11.14 -8.37 -2.80
N ALA A 124 -10.01 -8.21 -2.11
CA ALA A 124 -9.41 -6.91 -1.89
C ALA A 124 -8.50 -6.53 -3.06
N LEU A 125 -8.43 -5.24 -3.38
CA LEU A 125 -7.39 -4.63 -4.18
C LEU A 125 -6.55 -3.76 -3.25
N ASP A 126 -5.27 -4.10 -3.10
CA ASP A 126 -4.26 -3.18 -2.59
C ASP A 126 -3.94 -2.15 -3.66
N VAL A 127 -4.48 -0.95 -3.49
CA VAL A 127 -4.45 0.09 -4.52
C VAL A 127 -3.04 0.56 -4.82
N LEU A 128 -2.13 0.50 -3.84
CA LEU A 128 -0.77 1.01 -3.99
C LEU A 128 0.22 -0.07 -4.42
N CYS A 129 -0.02 -1.35 -4.08
CA CYS A 129 0.74 -2.47 -4.61
C CYS A 129 0.24 -2.99 -5.96
N HIS A 130 -0.96 -2.57 -6.39
CA HIS A 130 -1.66 -3.11 -7.56
C HIS A 130 -1.83 -4.63 -7.50
N GLU A 131 -2.17 -5.14 -6.32
CA GLU A 131 -2.31 -6.57 -6.05
C GLU A 131 -3.72 -6.92 -5.58
N TYR A 132 -4.26 -8.02 -6.10
CA TYR A 132 -5.53 -8.58 -5.65
C TYR A 132 -5.30 -9.63 -4.56
N LEU A 133 -6.08 -9.56 -3.50
CA LEU A 133 -6.00 -10.45 -2.34
C LEU A 133 -7.37 -11.09 -2.09
N ASN A 134 -7.49 -12.36 -2.47
CA ASN A 134 -8.62 -13.22 -2.12
C ASN A 134 -8.46 -13.77 -0.68
N PRO A 135 -9.47 -14.45 -0.10
CA PRO A 135 -9.39 -14.97 1.25
C PRO A 135 -8.15 -15.84 1.53
N SER A 136 -7.70 -16.62 0.53
CA SER A 136 -6.51 -17.49 0.61
C SER A 136 -5.18 -16.76 0.52
N ASP A 137 -5.16 -15.55 -0.02
CA ASP A 137 -3.92 -14.83 -0.36
C ASP A 137 -3.40 -14.03 0.85
N TRP A 138 -4.27 -13.81 1.84
CA TRP A 138 -3.90 -13.12 3.07
C TRP A 138 -3.04 -14.01 3.98
N ASN A 139 -1.83 -13.53 4.27
CA ASN A 139 -1.02 -14.11 5.34
C ASN A 139 -1.64 -13.81 6.70
N ASP A 140 -1.98 -14.87 7.44
CA ASP A 140 -2.47 -14.71 8.81
C ASP A 140 -1.30 -14.42 9.75
N ARG A 141 -1.25 -13.17 10.23
CA ARG A 141 -0.23 -12.69 11.14
C ARG A 141 -0.91 -11.88 12.23
N SER A 142 -0.38 -11.99 13.44
CA SER A 142 -0.80 -11.18 14.57
C SER A 142 -0.59 -9.68 14.30
N LEU A 143 -1.20 -8.83 15.13
CA LEU A 143 -1.15 -7.37 14.96
C LEU A 143 0.20 -6.76 15.35
N ASP A 144 1.01 -7.46 16.13
CA ASP A 144 2.37 -7.06 16.52
C ASP A 144 3.45 -7.50 15.50
N VAL A 145 3.07 -8.26 14.47
CA VAL A 145 3.99 -8.74 13.43
C VAL A 145 3.79 -7.97 12.14
N PHE A 146 4.71 -7.03 11.90
CA PHE A 146 4.82 -6.32 10.62
C PHE A 146 5.76 -7.07 9.67
N SER A 147 5.30 -7.28 8.43
CA SER A 147 6.09 -7.83 7.33
C SER A 147 5.93 -6.95 6.10
N SER A 148 7.00 -6.31 5.67
CA SER A 148 7.10 -5.55 4.41
C SER A 148 6.62 -6.34 3.20
N ARG A 149 6.84 -7.67 3.18
CA ARG A 149 6.41 -8.56 2.10
C ARG A 149 4.89 -8.63 1.92
N ASP A 150 4.12 -8.26 2.94
CA ASP A 150 2.65 -8.21 2.85
C ASP A 150 2.16 -6.83 2.37
N HIS A 151 3.08 -5.88 2.16
CA HIS A 151 2.76 -4.47 1.92
C HIS A 151 3.53 -3.84 0.78
N VAL A 152 4.51 -4.54 0.20
CA VAL A 152 5.35 -4.10 -0.91
C VAL A 152 5.50 -5.24 -1.90
N THR A 153 5.17 -4.97 -3.16
CA THR A 153 5.38 -5.89 -4.27
C THR A 153 6.59 -5.45 -5.10
N VAL A 154 7.17 -6.38 -5.86
CA VAL A 154 8.16 -6.07 -6.90
C VAL A 154 7.54 -6.40 -8.24
N GLN A 155 7.52 -5.44 -9.15
CA GLN A 155 7.04 -5.59 -10.50
C GLN A 155 8.18 -5.46 -11.51
N GLN A 156 8.02 -6.16 -12.62
CA GLN A 156 8.84 -6.03 -13.82
C GLN A 156 8.00 -5.35 -14.89
N SER A 157 8.59 -4.37 -15.56
CA SER A 157 7.97 -3.68 -16.69
C SER A 157 9.00 -3.49 -17.79
N GLU A 158 8.51 -3.33 -19.01
CA GLU A 158 9.39 -2.94 -20.11
C GLU A 158 9.98 -1.55 -19.81
N SER A 159 11.31 -1.45 -19.95
CA SER A 159 11.99 -0.16 -19.91
C SER A 159 11.69 0.61 -21.19
N THR A 160 11.86 1.94 -21.17
CA THR A 160 11.85 2.76 -22.38
C THR A 160 12.97 2.39 -23.37
N ASP A 161 14.00 1.69 -22.87
CA ASP A 161 15.08 1.10 -23.66
C ASP A 161 14.81 -0.39 -23.85
N GLU A 162 14.65 -0.82 -25.10
CA GLU A 162 14.38 -2.22 -25.48
C GLU A 162 15.50 -3.19 -25.10
N SER A 163 16.69 -2.70 -24.75
CA SER A 163 17.81 -3.53 -24.28
C SER A 163 17.79 -3.80 -22.77
N SER A 164 16.90 -3.12 -22.03
CA SER A 164 16.87 -3.13 -20.57
C SER A 164 15.52 -3.58 -20.01
N GLU A 165 15.55 -4.05 -18.78
CA GLU A 165 14.39 -4.38 -17.95
C GLU A 165 14.33 -3.44 -16.77
N TRP A 166 13.10 -3.08 -16.38
CA TRP A 166 12.85 -2.22 -15.25
C TRP A 166 12.13 -3.00 -14.15
N PHE A 167 12.85 -3.23 -13.06
CA PHE A 167 12.29 -3.80 -11.84
C PHE A 167 12.06 -2.68 -10.83
N HIS A 168 10.90 -2.68 -10.18
CA HIS A 168 10.57 -1.66 -9.19
C HIS A 168 9.66 -2.16 -8.10
N THR A 169 9.72 -1.51 -6.95
CA THR A 169 8.77 -1.74 -5.87
C THR A 169 7.49 -0.96 -6.08
N LEU A 170 6.40 -1.48 -5.51
CA LEU A 170 5.16 -0.74 -5.30
C LEU A 170 4.67 -0.97 -3.87
N GLY A 171 4.38 0.12 -3.14
CA GLY A 171 3.80 0.09 -1.80
C GLY A 171 4.63 0.81 -0.73
N LEU A 172 5.88 1.20 -1.01
CA LEU A 172 6.67 2.02 -0.08
C LEU A 172 6.02 3.38 0.18
N ASN A 173 5.31 3.92 -0.81
CA ASN A 173 4.56 5.17 -0.69
C ASN A 173 3.46 5.15 0.40
N LYS A 174 2.97 3.97 0.81
CA LYS A 174 2.05 3.81 1.96
C LYS A 174 2.64 4.37 3.24
N PHE A 175 3.96 4.30 3.34
CA PHE A 175 4.76 4.68 4.50
C PHE A 175 5.45 6.04 4.30
N GLY A 176 5.12 6.77 3.23
CA GLY A 176 5.73 8.06 2.90
C GLY A 176 7.14 7.95 2.34
N LEU A 177 7.50 6.79 1.82
CA LEU A 177 8.80 6.50 1.23
C LEU A 177 8.72 6.49 -0.31
N ASP A 178 9.83 6.82 -0.96
CA ASP A 178 10.00 6.69 -2.40
C ASP A 178 10.13 5.20 -2.75
N GLU A 179 9.58 4.80 -3.90
CA GLU A 179 9.74 3.43 -4.40
C GLU A 179 11.21 3.18 -4.80
N LEU A 180 11.62 1.92 -4.82
CA LEU A 180 12.96 1.52 -5.24
C LEU A 180 12.91 0.93 -6.64
N GLU A 181 13.99 1.08 -7.39
CA GLU A 181 14.09 0.51 -8.73
C GLU A 181 15.49 0.06 -9.10
N VAL A 182 15.54 -0.94 -9.98
CA VAL A 182 16.73 -1.40 -10.68
C VAL A 182 16.41 -1.40 -12.17
N ILE A 183 17.34 -0.87 -12.96
CA ILE A 183 17.31 -0.96 -14.42
C ILE A 183 18.53 -1.78 -14.79
N GLN A 184 18.32 -2.90 -15.46
CA GLN A 184 19.39 -3.84 -15.81
C GLN A 184 19.27 -4.30 -17.27
N PRO A 185 20.36 -4.75 -17.91
CA PRO A 185 20.29 -5.37 -19.22
C PRO A 185 19.37 -6.60 -19.23
N ARG A 186 18.68 -6.81 -20.35
CA ARG A 186 17.86 -8.02 -20.59
C ARG A 186 18.69 -9.29 -20.51
N GLY A 187 18.08 -10.35 -20.00
CA GLY A 187 18.67 -11.69 -19.94
C GLY A 187 19.50 -11.98 -18.70
N LEU A 188 19.54 -11.04 -17.74
CA LEU A 188 20.04 -11.31 -16.39
C LEU A 188 18.97 -12.02 -15.55
N PRO A 189 19.35 -12.82 -14.53
CA PRO A 189 18.38 -13.52 -13.69
C PRO A 189 17.49 -12.58 -12.86
N ASP A 190 16.17 -12.66 -13.06
CA ASP A 190 15.19 -11.84 -12.32
C ASP A 190 15.20 -12.08 -10.81
N ALA A 191 15.44 -13.34 -10.40
CA ALA A 191 15.31 -13.77 -9.00
C ALA A 191 16.25 -13.00 -8.06
N GLU A 192 17.47 -12.70 -8.50
CA GLU A 192 18.46 -11.96 -7.71
C GLU A 192 18.02 -10.50 -7.53
N THR A 193 17.56 -9.86 -8.60
CA THR A 193 17.08 -8.47 -8.57
C THR A 193 15.80 -8.32 -7.75
N ILE A 194 14.88 -9.28 -7.84
CA ILE A 194 13.69 -9.31 -6.99
C ILE A 194 14.07 -9.49 -5.52
N ALA A 195 15.01 -10.38 -5.20
CA ALA A 195 15.49 -10.59 -3.84
C ALA A 195 16.19 -9.33 -3.28
N LEU A 196 17.00 -8.67 -4.11
CA LEU A 196 17.66 -7.41 -3.79
C LEU A 196 16.64 -6.32 -3.46
N LEU A 197 15.66 -6.08 -4.33
CA LEU A 197 14.62 -5.07 -4.14
C LEU A 197 13.78 -5.34 -2.89
N LYS A 198 13.42 -6.60 -2.63
CA LYS A 198 12.73 -6.99 -1.38
C LYS A 198 13.58 -6.67 -0.16
N SER A 199 14.85 -7.09 -0.14
CA SER A 199 15.76 -6.80 0.99
C SER A 199 15.99 -5.30 1.20
N ALA A 200 16.08 -4.53 0.10
CA ALA A 200 16.22 -3.09 0.15
C ALA A 200 14.96 -2.41 0.70
N ALA A 201 13.77 -2.80 0.23
CA ALA A 201 12.49 -2.29 0.72
C ALA A 201 12.34 -2.54 2.23
N ASP A 202 12.65 -3.76 2.69
CA ASP A 202 12.62 -4.12 4.12
C ASP A 202 13.53 -3.18 4.94
N THR A 203 14.71 -2.88 4.43
CA THR A 203 15.71 -2.07 5.14
C THR A 203 15.34 -0.58 5.14
N VAL A 204 14.86 -0.06 4.01
CA VAL A 204 14.38 1.32 3.90
C VAL A 204 13.16 1.54 4.79
N LEU A 205 12.21 0.59 4.83
CA LEU A 205 11.07 0.64 5.75
C LEU A 205 11.51 0.71 7.22
N ARG A 206 12.47 -0.13 7.62
CA ARG A 206 13.02 -0.09 8.99
C ARG A 206 13.69 1.24 9.32
N SER A 207 14.36 1.87 8.36
CA SER A 207 14.96 3.20 8.56
C SER A 207 13.92 4.33 8.64
N GLY A 208 12.75 4.14 8.02
CA GLY A 208 11.67 5.14 7.96
C GLY A 208 12.05 6.42 7.22
N GLN A 209 13.11 6.42 6.41
CA GLN A 209 13.63 7.60 5.74
C GLN A 209 13.98 7.34 4.28
N ASN A 210 13.72 8.34 3.44
CA ASN A 210 14.18 8.35 2.06
C ASN A 210 15.68 8.55 1.98
N GLN A 211 16.36 7.58 1.38
CA GLN A 211 17.81 7.62 1.23
C GLN A 211 18.22 8.65 0.17
N LYS A 212 19.30 9.37 0.44
CA LYS A 212 19.81 10.41 -0.47
C LYS A 212 20.57 9.78 -1.62
N VAL A 213 20.53 10.41 -2.79
CA VAL A 213 21.45 10.03 -3.88
C VAL A 213 22.89 10.21 -3.41
N GLY A 214 23.74 9.24 -3.72
CA GLY A 214 25.13 9.13 -3.26
C GLY A 214 25.31 8.40 -1.93
N SER A 215 24.23 8.07 -1.22
CA SER A 215 24.32 7.23 -0.02
C SER A 215 24.39 5.75 -0.36
N SER A 216 24.93 4.97 0.58
CA SER A 216 24.98 3.51 0.53
C SER A 216 24.11 2.92 1.63
N LEU A 217 23.59 1.72 1.39
CA LEU A 217 22.83 0.97 2.37
C LEU A 217 23.25 -0.50 2.35
N ASP A 218 23.63 -0.99 3.53
CA ASP A 218 23.97 -2.40 3.70
C ASP A 218 22.69 -3.24 3.79
N LEU A 219 22.70 -4.37 3.08
CA LEU A 219 21.62 -5.34 3.02
C LEU A 219 22.12 -6.69 3.54
N PRO A 220 22.17 -6.89 4.88
CA PRO A 220 22.77 -8.09 5.47
C PRO A 220 22.09 -9.39 5.00
N ALA A 221 20.78 -9.36 4.75
CA ALA A 221 20.01 -10.54 4.35
C ALA A 221 20.42 -11.11 2.98
N VAL A 222 21.06 -10.29 2.14
CA VAL A 222 21.58 -10.69 0.82
C VAL A 222 23.09 -10.51 0.73
N ALA A 223 23.78 -10.10 1.80
CA ALA A 223 25.22 -9.82 1.83
C ALA A 223 25.69 -8.84 0.73
N HIS A 224 24.88 -7.82 0.42
CA HIS A 224 25.21 -6.76 -0.54
C HIS A 224 25.21 -5.39 0.12
N THR A 225 25.97 -4.47 -0.46
CA THR A 225 25.80 -3.03 -0.25
C THR A 225 25.26 -2.43 -1.54
N ILE A 226 24.20 -1.64 -1.42
CA ILE A 226 23.62 -0.90 -2.55
C ILE A 226 23.96 0.57 -2.47
N ARG A 227 23.96 1.24 -3.63
CA ARG A 227 24.07 2.71 -3.74
C ARG A 227 22.84 3.31 -4.39
N PHE A 228 22.40 4.43 -3.86
CA PHE A 228 21.33 5.23 -4.44
C PHE A 228 21.92 6.18 -5.47
N ILE A 229 21.66 5.97 -6.75
CA ILE A 229 22.33 6.73 -7.83
C ILE A 229 21.45 7.78 -8.50
N LYS A 230 20.13 7.64 -8.41
CA LYS A 230 19.21 8.56 -9.08
C LYS A 230 17.91 8.70 -8.33
N HIS A 231 17.30 9.87 -8.45
CA HIS A 231 15.91 10.11 -8.07
C HIS A 231 15.16 10.50 -9.34
N ARG A 232 14.06 9.82 -9.63
CA ARG A 232 13.20 10.13 -10.77
C ARG A 232 11.74 9.93 -10.41
N THR A 233 10.86 10.44 -11.25
CA THR A 233 9.43 10.15 -11.16
C THR A 233 8.97 9.37 -12.39
N ALA A 234 8.09 8.40 -12.22
CA ALA A 234 7.50 7.61 -13.29
C ALA A 234 6.03 7.29 -12.98
N ALA A 235 5.28 6.81 -13.97
CA ALA A 235 3.87 6.45 -13.77
C ALA A 235 3.54 5.03 -14.26
N PRO A 236 4.17 3.98 -13.69
CA PRO A 236 3.97 2.60 -14.14
C PRO A 236 2.51 2.14 -14.01
N THR A 237 1.78 2.75 -13.07
CA THR A 237 0.38 2.44 -12.77
C THR A 237 -0.60 3.54 -13.20
N GLY A 238 -0.15 4.45 -14.08
CA GLY A 238 -0.91 5.65 -14.47
C GLY A 238 -0.87 6.78 -13.43
N ARG A 239 -0.22 6.59 -12.29
CA ARG A 239 0.00 7.60 -11.25
C ARG A 239 1.48 7.95 -11.13
N VAL A 240 1.80 9.23 -11.09
CA VAL A 240 3.18 9.69 -10.90
C VAL A 240 3.65 9.35 -9.48
N ILE A 241 4.71 8.54 -9.40
CA ILE A 241 5.35 8.05 -8.18
C ILE A 241 6.84 8.40 -8.24
N ALA A 242 7.44 8.70 -7.08
CA ALA A 242 8.87 8.94 -6.95
C ALA A 242 9.62 7.61 -6.76
N PHE A 243 10.73 7.46 -7.47
CA PHE A 243 11.61 6.29 -7.46
C PHE A 243 13.04 6.69 -7.12
N ARG A 244 13.71 5.80 -6.38
CA ARG A 244 15.14 5.82 -6.08
C ARG A 244 15.79 4.65 -6.80
N GLN A 245 16.63 4.97 -7.78
CA GLN A 245 17.40 3.95 -8.49
C GLN A 245 18.54 3.47 -7.61
N ILE A 246 18.63 2.15 -7.46
CA ILE A 246 19.68 1.47 -6.72
C ILE A 246 20.53 0.63 -7.67
N ILE A 247 21.82 0.51 -7.33
CA ILE A 247 22.76 -0.43 -7.95
C ILE A 247 23.50 -1.18 -6.84
N THR A 248 23.97 -2.38 -7.12
CA THR A 248 24.92 -3.09 -6.27
C THR A 248 26.34 -2.61 -6.59
N ASP A 249 27.23 -2.65 -5.61
CA ASP A 249 28.66 -2.37 -5.80
C ASP A 249 29.40 -3.50 -6.56
N ILE A 250 28.67 -4.44 -7.16
CA ILE A 250 29.21 -5.55 -7.94
C ILE A 250 28.83 -5.35 -9.41
N LEU A 251 29.59 -4.46 -10.05
CA LEU A 251 30.18 -4.52 -11.41
C LEU A 251 30.74 -3.14 -11.80
#